data_AF-A0A9E1KIH4-F1
#
_entry.id   AF-A0A9E1KIH4-F1
#
_cell.length_a   1.000
_cell.length_b   1.000
_cell.length_c   1.000
_cell.angle_alpha   90.00
_cell.angle_beta   90.00
_cell.angle_gamma   90.00
#
_symmetry.space_group_name_H-M   'P 1'
#
loop_
_entity.id
_entity.type
_entity.pdbx_description
1 polymer ?
#
loop_
_entity_poly.entity_id
_entity_poly.type
_entity_poly.pdbx_seq_one_letter_code
_entity_poly.pdbx_strand_id
1 'polypeptide(L)' 'PRMEQGMDVLIDHVIDGFQGMPPFGFCMDCDVPQFEALIRFMAEGK' A
#
# COMPACT_ATOMS: atom_id res chain seq x y z
N PRO A 1 14.71 1.99 -0.85
CA PRO A 1 13.54 2.40 -1.67
C PRO A 1 12.31 1.54 -1.33
N ARG A 2 11.08 2.08 -1.35
CA ARG A 2 9.89 1.57 -0.62
C ARG A 2 9.76 0.05 -0.41
N MET A 3 10.01 -0.78 -1.42
CA MET A 3 9.96 -2.24 -1.29
C MET A 3 10.92 -2.85 -0.25
N GLU A 4 12.02 -2.17 0.07
CA GLU A 4 12.96 -2.58 1.13
C GLU A 4 12.38 -2.47 2.54
N GLN A 5 11.29 -1.71 2.73
CA GLN A 5 10.60 -1.61 4.03
C GLN A 5 9.83 -2.88 4.39
N GLY A 6 9.61 -3.77 3.41
CA GLY A 6 8.80 -4.99 3.58
C GLY A 6 7.32 -4.74 3.27
N MET A 7 6.62 -5.80 2.83
CA MET A 7 5.21 -5.69 2.42
C MET A 7 4.30 -5.30 3.59
N ASP A 8 4.50 -5.91 4.76
CA ASP A 8 3.67 -5.66 5.95
C ASP A 8 3.67 -4.18 6.35
N VAL A 9 4.86 -3.56 6.38
CA VAL A 9 5.01 -2.12 6.68
C VAL A 9 4.31 -1.24 5.64
N LEU A 10 4.37 -1.63 4.36
CA LEU A 10 3.67 -0.90 3.30
C LEU A 10 2.16 -1.05 3.39
N ILE A 11 1.66 -2.20 3.85
CA ILE A 11 0.24 -2.43 4.10
C ILE A 11 -0.23 -1.61 5.29
N ASP A 12 0.51 -1.59 6.40
CA ASP A 12 0.19 -0.75 7.56
C ASP A 12 0.08 0.72 7.18
N HIS A 13 1.03 1.22 6.38
CA HIS A 13 0.97 2.59 5.84
C HIS A 13 -0.28 2.85 5.00
N VAL A 14 -0.75 1.88 4.22
CA VAL A 14 -1.97 2.02 3.40
C VAL A 14 -3.20 2.01 4.28
N ILE A 15 -3.31 1.12 5.26
CA ILE A 15 -4.47 1.00 6.14
C ILE A 15 -4.57 2.24 7.04
N ASP A 16 -3.48 2.61 7.72
CA ASP A 16 -3.48 3.66 8.74
C ASP A 16 -3.24 5.07 8.16
N GLY A 17 -2.76 5.14 6.91
CA GLY A 17 -2.26 6.37 6.31
C GLY A 17 -0.81 6.66 6.71
N PHE A 18 -0.09 7.38 5.85
CA PHE A 18 1.34 7.65 6.05
C PHE A 18 1.80 8.93 5.33
N GLN A 19 2.44 9.84 6.06
CA GLN A 19 3.06 11.07 5.51
C GLN A 19 2.16 11.86 4.54
N GLY A 20 0.90 12.09 4.92
CA GLY A 20 -0.06 12.81 4.10
C GLY A 20 -0.87 11.94 3.13
N MET A 21 -0.54 10.65 3.01
CA MET A 21 -1.44 9.67 2.42
C MET A 21 -2.59 9.40 3.40
N PRO A 22 -3.86 9.54 2.97
CA PRO A 22 -5.00 9.22 3.82
C PRO A 22 -5.11 7.71 4.05
N PRO A 23 -5.74 7.28 5.16
CA PRO A 23 -6.11 5.89 5.40
C PRO A 23 -6.81 5.27 4.18
N PHE A 24 -6.50 4.01 3.91
CA PHE A 24 -6.96 3.20 2.78
C PHE A 24 -6.62 3.75 1.39
N GLY A 25 -5.83 4.82 1.28
CA GLY A 25 -5.49 5.41 -0.02
C GLY A 25 -6.71 5.78 -0.87
N PHE A 26 -7.82 6.19 -0.23
CA PHE A 26 -9.14 6.44 -0.83
C PHE A 26 -9.90 5.22 -1.38
N CYS A 27 -9.45 3.98 -1.14
CA CYS A 27 -10.21 2.77 -1.48
C CYS A 27 -10.73 2.06 -0.21
N MET A 28 -11.89 2.48 0.29
CA MET A 28 -12.50 1.87 1.48
C MET A 28 -13.10 0.48 1.22
N ASP A 29 -13.31 0.13 -0.05
CA ASP A 29 -13.83 -1.18 -0.48
C ASP A 29 -12.72 -2.20 -0.78
N CYS A 30 -11.45 -1.78 -0.72
CA CYS A 30 -10.30 -2.65 -0.98
C CYS A 30 -9.92 -3.46 0.27
N ASP A 31 -9.55 -4.72 0.07
CA ASP A 31 -8.98 -5.58 1.10
C ASP A 31 -7.43 -5.62 1.05
N VAL A 32 -6.82 -6.26 2.05
CA VAL A 32 -5.36 -6.39 2.16
C VAL A 32 -4.73 -7.05 0.92
N PRO A 33 -5.23 -8.19 0.41
CA PRO A 33 -4.73 -8.78 -0.83
C PRO A 33 -4.75 -7.83 -2.03
N GLN A 34 -5.79 -7.01 -2.19
CA GLN A 34 -5.87 -6.01 -3.26
C GLN A 34 -4.80 -4.93 -3.11
N PHE A 35 -4.54 -4.46 -1.88
CA PHE A 35 -3.47 -3.49 -1.64
C PHE A 35 -2.09 -4.08 -1.91
N GLU A 36 -1.82 -5.32 -1.50
CA GLU A 36 -0.56 -6.00 -1.81
C GLU A 36 -0.32 -6.11 -3.32
N ALA A 37 -1.35 -6.53 -4.06
CA ALA A 37 -1.31 -6.64 -5.51
C ALA A 37 -1.02 -5.28 -6.16
N LEU A 38 -1.68 -4.22 -5.69
CA LEU A 38 -1.47 -2.85 -6.16
C LEU A 38 -0.05 -2.36 -5.89
N ILE A 39 0.49 -2.59 -4.68
CA ILE A 39 1.87 -2.23 -4.31
C ILE A 39 2.87 -2.92 -5.26
N ARG A 40 2.69 -4.22 -5.52
CA ARG A 40 3.54 -4.98 -6.45
C ARG A 40 3.45 -4.41 -7.87
N PHE A 41 2.24 -4.15 -8.35
CA PHE A 41 2.01 -3.58 -9.67
C PHE A 41 2.73 -2.22 -9.84
N MET A 42 2.58 -1.31 -8.88
CA MET A 42 3.26 -0.01 -8.91
C MET A 42 4.79 -0.13 -8.82
N ALA A 43 5.30 -1.09 -8.05
CA ALA A 43 6.73 -1.30 -7.88
C ALA A 43 7.41 -1.93 -9.11
N GLU A 44 6.68 -2.72 -9.91
CA GLU A 44 7.18 -3.32 -11.15
C GLU A 44 7.29 -2.31 -12.32
N GLY A 45 6.68 -1.13 -12.21
CA GLY A 45 6.79 -0.05 -13.20
C GLY A 45 6.21 -0.39 -14.58
N LYS A 46 5.22 -1.29 -14.64
CA LYS A 46 4.48 -1.63 -15.86
C LYS A 46 3.19 -0.84 -15.99
#